data_AF-A0A656DCX9-F1
#
_entry.id   AF-A0A656DCX9-F1
#
_cell.length_a   1.000
_cell.length_b   1.000
_cell.length_c   1.000
_cell.angle_alpha   90.00
_cell.angle_beta   90.00
_cell.angle_gamma   90.00
#
_symmetry.space_group_name_H-M   'P 1'
#
loop_
_entity.id
_entity.type
_entity.pdbx_description
1 polymer ?
#
loop_
_entity_poly.entity_id
_entity_poly.type
_entity_poly.pdbx_seq_one_letter_code
_entity_poly.pdbx_strand_id
1 'polypeptide(L)'
;MLKAVNIKRFLILLALAIALGILYYTNVIVKNLEMREKQIANLYAKSIEYIVNSPGTSEFTFIFDQIILAIDFPVIVTDRERNPLFYRNIEIDTTLSKKQREKILRREIEKMEKTFEPIKIDYQDTL
;
A
#
# COMPACT_ATOMS: atom_id res chain seq x y z
N MET A 1 11.62 -14.54 54.21
CA MET A 1 10.92 -14.99 52.97
C MET A 1 9.94 -13.96 52.39
N LEU A 2 9.02 -13.36 53.17
CA LEU A 2 7.98 -12.43 52.66
C LEU A 2 8.48 -11.22 51.85
N LYS A 3 9.60 -10.58 52.23
CA LYS A 3 10.17 -9.43 51.49
C LYS A 3 10.60 -9.78 50.06
N ALA A 4 11.17 -10.98 49.84
CA ALA A 4 11.63 -11.42 48.53
C ALA A 4 10.45 -11.73 47.58
N VAL A 5 9.32 -12.21 48.12
CA VAL A 5 8.11 -12.48 47.35
C VAL A 5 7.49 -11.18 46.81
N ASN A 6 7.50 -10.11 47.61
CA ASN A 6 6.98 -8.80 47.19
C ASN A 6 7.81 -8.19 46.06
N ILE A 7 9.15 -8.28 46.12
CA ILE A 7 10.04 -7.80 45.06
C ILE A 7 9.81 -8.58 43.76
N LYS A 8 9.70 -9.91 43.83
CA LYS A 8 9.44 -10.75 42.64
C LYS A 8 8.12 -10.37 41.96
N ARG A 9 7.04 -10.15 42.73
CA ARG A 9 5.74 -9.72 42.19
C ARG A 9 5.83 -8.34 41.53
N PHE A 10 6.55 -7.40 42.14
CA PHE A 10 6.78 -6.08 41.57
C PHE A 10 7.53 -6.16 40.23
N LEU A 11 8.61 -6.95 40.15
CA LEU A 11 9.38 -7.12 38.91
C LEU A 11 8.54 -7.71 37.77
N ILE A 12 7.67 -8.68 38.08
CA ILE A 12 6.75 -9.27 37.10
C ILE A 12 5.75 -8.22 36.61
N LEU A 13 5.15 -7.44 37.51
CA LEU A 13 4.23 -6.36 37.14
C LEU A 13 4.91 -5.29 36.31
N LEU A 14 6.15 -4.93 36.65
CA LEU A 14 6.94 -3.96 35.90
C LEU A 14 7.27 -4.48 34.50
N ALA A 15 7.69 -5.74 34.37
CA ALA A 15 7.95 -6.37 33.08
C ALA A 15 6.68 -6.43 32.21
N LEU A 16 5.53 -6.76 32.81
CA LEU A 16 4.25 -6.77 32.12
C LEU A 16 3.84 -5.36 31.65
N ALA A 17 4.02 -4.35 32.50
CA ALA A 17 3.74 -2.96 32.16
C ALA A 17 4.63 -2.47 31.00
N ILE A 18 5.91 -2.82 31.01
CA ILE A 18 6.84 -2.50 29.92
C ILE A 18 6.40 -3.21 28.62
N ALA A 19 6.07 -4.50 28.67
CA ALA A 19 5.63 -5.25 27.50
C ALA A 19 4.34 -4.66 26.89
N LEU A 20 3.37 -4.29 27.72
CA LEU A 20 2.14 -3.62 27.29
C LEU A 20 2.44 -2.23 26.70
N GLY A 21 3.36 -1.47 27.31
CA GLY A 21 3.80 -0.18 26.81
C GLY A 21 4.46 -0.27 25.43
N ILE A 22 5.35 -1.24 25.23
CA ILE A 22 5.98 -1.50 23.94
C ILE A 22 4.92 -1.89 22.91
N LEU A 23 4.03 -2.83 23.23
CA LEU A 23 2.97 -3.25 22.32
C LEU A 23 2.06 -2.08 21.91
N TYR A 24 1.69 -1.22 22.86
CA TYR A 24 0.92 -0.02 22.58
C TYR A 24 1.67 0.92 21.64
N TYR A 25 2.93 1.20 21.95
CA TYR A 25 3.77 2.10 21.15
C TYR A 25 3.99 1.57 19.72
N THR A 26 4.26 0.28 19.55
CA THR A 26 4.38 -0.37 18.24
C THR A 26 3.08 -0.24 17.44
N ASN A 27 1.92 -0.45 18.06
CA ASN A 27 0.63 -0.27 17.39
C ASN A 27 0.42 1.18 16.90
N VAL A 28 0.86 2.18 17.67
CA VAL A 28 0.81 3.59 17.23
C VAL A 28 1.69 3.82 16.02
N ILE A 29 2.93 3.29 16.03
CA ILE A 29 3.85 3.41 14.89
C ILE A 29 3.26 2.77 13.64
N VAL A 30 2.73 1.54 13.74
CA VAL A 30 2.12 0.83 12.60
C VAL A 30 0.99 1.64 11.99
N LYS A 31 0.08 2.18 12.81
CA LYS A 31 -1.03 3.03 12.32
C LYS A 31 -0.55 4.30 11.64
N ASN A 32 0.48 4.95 12.18
CA ASN A 32 1.06 6.14 11.57
C ASN A 32 1.73 5.83 10.24
N LEU A 33 2.40 4.68 10.15
CA LEU A 33 3.01 4.20 8.91
C LEU A 33 1.94 3.93 7.86
N GLU A 34 0.88 3.18 8.20
CA GLU A 34 -0.25 2.92 7.29
C GLU A 34 -0.89 4.22 6.76
N MET A 35 -1.09 5.22 7.62
CA MET A 35 -1.64 6.51 7.22
C MET A 35 -0.72 7.24 6.24
N ARG A 36 0.59 7.23 6.50
CA ARG A 36 1.59 7.85 5.62
C ARG A 36 1.66 7.15 4.27
N GLU A 37 1.66 5.83 4.24
CA GLU A 37 1.67 5.06 2.99
C GLU A 37 0.41 5.34 2.15
N LYS A 38 -0.76 5.44 2.77
CA LYS A 38 -2.00 5.86 2.08
C LYS A 38 -1.89 7.27 1.49
N GLN A 39 -1.29 8.21 2.21
CA GLN A 39 -1.08 9.57 1.71
C GLN A 39 -0.15 9.59 0.50
N ILE A 40 0.93 8.79 0.53
CA ILE A 40 1.88 8.65 -0.59
C ILE A 40 1.18 8.03 -1.80
N ALA A 41 0.47 6.91 -1.62
CA ALA A 41 -0.27 6.27 -2.70
C ALA A 41 -1.32 7.20 -3.33
N ASN A 42 -2.02 7.99 -2.51
CA ASN A 42 -2.99 8.97 -2.96
C ASN A 42 -2.34 10.15 -3.71
N LEU A 43 -1.13 10.56 -3.31
CA LEU A 43 -0.36 11.57 -4.04
C LEU A 43 -0.02 11.05 -5.44
N TYR A 44 0.48 9.82 -5.57
CA TYR A 44 0.75 9.19 -6.86
C TYR A 44 -0.51 9.11 -7.73
N ALA A 45 -1.63 8.66 -7.16
CA ALA A 45 -2.90 8.59 -7.88
C ALA A 45 -3.35 9.96 -8.41
N LYS A 46 -3.27 11.01 -7.58
CA LYS A 46 -3.57 12.38 -7.98
C LYS A 46 -2.61 12.92 -9.05
N SER A 47 -1.34 12.56 -8.98
CA SER A 47 -0.36 12.93 -10.02
C SER A 47 -0.72 12.26 -11.36
N ILE A 48 -1.10 10.98 -11.34
CA ILE A 48 -1.59 10.25 -12.52
C ILE A 48 -2.85 10.93 -13.08
N GLU A 49 -3.84 11.20 -12.22
CA GLU A 49 -5.08 11.90 -12.59
C GLU A 49 -4.80 13.25 -13.28
N TYR A 50 -3.92 14.06 -12.68
CA TYR A 50 -3.57 15.37 -13.22
C TYR A 50 -2.92 15.27 -14.60
N ILE A 51 -1.96 14.34 -14.77
CA ILE A 51 -1.24 14.16 -16.04
C ILE A 51 -2.19 13.70 -17.14
N VAL A 52 -3.02 12.72 -16.83
CA VAL A 52 -3.93 12.09 -17.79
C VAL A 52 -5.05 13.05 -18.22
N ASN A 53 -5.46 13.98 -17.34
CA ASN A 53 -6.46 15.02 -17.63
C ASN A 53 -5.89 16.33 -18.18
N SER A 54 -4.57 16.45 -18.33
CA SER A 54 -3.91 17.66 -18.86
C SER A 54 -3.66 17.54 -20.37
N PRO A 55 -4.03 18.53 -21.20
CA PRO A 55 -3.84 18.47 -22.65
C PRO A 55 -2.35 18.35 -23.01
N GLY A 56 -2.06 17.36 -23.87
CA GLY A 56 -0.74 16.79 -24.11
C GLY A 56 0.38 17.77 -24.44
N THR A 57 1.30 17.94 -23.49
CA THR A 57 2.69 18.23 -23.81
C THR A 57 3.51 16.96 -23.54
N SER A 58 4.38 16.60 -24.48
CA SER A 58 5.33 15.48 -24.36
C SER A 58 6.21 15.56 -23.11
N GLU A 59 6.31 16.74 -22.51
CA GLU A 59 6.98 17.02 -21.24
C GLU A 59 6.29 16.32 -20.06
N PHE A 60 4.96 16.21 -20.03
CA PHE A 60 4.25 15.51 -18.97
C PHE A 60 4.36 13.98 -19.07
N THR A 61 4.55 13.42 -20.27
CA THR A 61 4.83 11.99 -20.44
C THR A 61 6.19 11.62 -19.84
N PHE A 62 7.20 12.49 -19.99
CA PHE A 62 8.50 12.30 -19.35
C PHE A 62 8.42 12.36 -17.81
N ILE A 63 7.66 13.32 -17.26
CA ILE A 63 7.41 13.41 -15.83
C ILE A 63 6.62 12.19 -15.31
N PHE A 64 5.64 11.70 -16.09
CA PHE A 64 4.89 10.48 -15.78
C PHE A 64 5.80 9.25 -15.65
N ASP A 65 6.70 9.06 -16.62
CA ASP A 65 7.66 7.96 -16.58
C ASP A 65 8.54 8.07 -15.33
N GLN A 66 9.04 9.26 -15.00
CA GLN A 66 9.86 9.44 -13.79
C GLN A 66 9.07 9.20 -12.48
N ILE A 67 7.82 9.65 -12.41
CA ILE A 67 6.96 9.49 -11.21
C ILE A 67 6.57 8.02 -11.01
N ILE A 68 6.10 7.34 -12.06
CA ILE A 68 5.73 5.92 -11.95
C ILE A 68 6.97 5.05 -11.75
N LEU A 69 8.13 5.43 -12.31
CA LEU A 69 9.38 4.72 -12.07
C LEU A 69 9.84 4.80 -10.61
N ALA A 70 9.52 5.90 -9.90
CA ALA A 70 9.88 6.08 -8.51
C ALA A 70 9.05 5.24 -7.52
N ILE A 71 7.93 4.64 -7.96
CA ILE A 71 7.11 3.78 -7.10
C ILE A 71 7.89 2.50 -6.76
N ASP A 72 8.12 2.29 -5.47
CA ASP A 72 8.86 1.16 -4.88
C ASP A 72 7.97 0.12 -4.20
N PHE A 73 6.65 0.31 -4.23
CA PHE A 73 5.66 -0.64 -3.69
C PHE A 73 4.79 -1.27 -4.80
N PRO A 74 4.11 -2.40 -4.52
CA PRO A 74 3.19 -3.08 -5.44
C PRO A 74 2.03 -2.18 -5.90
N VAL A 75 1.86 -2.03 -7.21
CA VAL A 75 0.75 -1.27 -7.81
C VAL A 75 0.09 -2.08 -8.91
N ILE A 76 -1.24 -2.07 -8.94
CA ILE A 76 -2.04 -2.58 -10.05
C ILE A 76 -3.08 -1.52 -10.40
N VAL A 77 -3.06 -1.05 -11.64
CA VAL A 77 -4.06 -0.14 -12.21
C VAL A 77 -5.05 -0.97 -12.99
N THR A 78 -6.35 -0.79 -12.72
CA THR A 78 -7.42 -1.51 -13.38
C THR A 78 -8.41 -0.57 -14.04
N ASP A 79 -9.17 -1.08 -15.01
CA ASP A 79 -10.40 -0.42 -15.46
C ASP A 79 -11.56 -0.63 -14.46
N ARG A 80 -12.75 -0.14 -14.84
CA ARG A 80 -13.99 -0.28 -14.05
C ARG A 80 -14.45 -1.73 -13.86
N GLU A 81 -14.03 -2.65 -14.73
CA GLU A 81 -14.35 -4.07 -14.69
C GLU A 81 -13.28 -4.92 -13.99
N ARG A 82 -12.30 -4.26 -13.34
CA ARG A 82 -11.16 -4.89 -12.66
C ARG A 82 -10.25 -5.67 -13.62
N ASN A 83 -10.21 -5.28 -14.90
CA ASN A 83 -9.21 -5.80 -15.81
C ASN A 83 -7.89 -5.05 -15.54
N PRO A 84 -6.78 -5.76 -15.27
CA PRO A 84 -5.49 -5.12 -15.03
C PRO A 84 -5.00 -4.47 -16.33
N LEU A 85 -4.79 -3.15 -16.29
CA LEU A 85 -4.25 -2.34 -17.39
C LEU A 85 -2.74 -2.22 -17.29
N PHE A 86 -2.24 -2.02 -16.06
CA PHE A 86 -0.83 -1.83 -15.76
C PHE A 86 -0.52 -2.37 -14.37
N TYR A 87 0.69 -2.89 -14.16
CA TYR A 87 1.15 -3.30 -12.85
C TYR A 87 2.64 -3.04 -12.68
N ARG A 88 3.07 -2.83 -11.43
CA ARG A 88 4.46 -2.57 -11.05
C ARG A 88 4.76 -3.25 -9.72
N ASN A 89 6.00 -3.73 -9.55
CA ASN A 89 6.47 -4.37 -8.33
C ASN A 89 5.58 -5.54 -7.88
N ILE A 90 4.99 -6.26 -8.85
CA ILE A 90 4.30 -7.55 -8.66
C ILE A 90 5.18 -8.62 -9.28
N GLU A 91 5.58 -9.60 -8.47
CA GLU A 91 6.35 -10.75 -8.96
C GLU A 91 5.47 -11.65 -9.83
N ILE A 92 5.77 -11.69 -11.13
CA ILE A 92 5.07 -12.54 -12.09
C ILE A 92 6.10 -13.25 -12.96
N ASP A 93 5.99 -14.57 -13.04
CA ASP A 93 6.76 -15.38 -13.97
C ASP A 93 6.42 -15.01 -15.43
N THR A 94 7.42 -14.49 -16.13
CA THR A 94 7.30 -13.99 -17.52
C THR A 94 7.16 -15.12 -18.54
N THR A 95 7.51 -16.35 -18.17
CA THR A 95 7.36 -17.55 -19.03
C THR A 95 5.91 -18.01 -19.12
N LEU A 96 5.04 -17.56 -18.21
CA LEU A 96 3.64 -17.91 -18.18
C LEU A 96 2.85 -17.28 -19.33
N SER A 97 1.85 -18.02 -19.82
CA SER A 97 0.90 -17.50 -20.80
C SER A 97 0.18 -16.25 -20.26
N LYS A 98 -0.27 -15.37 -21.17
CA LYS A 98 -1.02 -14.16 -20.81
C LYS A 98 -2.20 -14.46 -19.87
N LYS A 99 -2.97 -15.51 -20.16
CA LYS A 99 -4.12 -15.95 -19.35
C LYS A 99 -3.74 -16.37 -17.93
N GLN A 100 -2.59 -17.03 -17.76
CA GLN A 100 -2.09 -17.41 -16.44
C GLN A 100 -1.63 -16.18 -15.64
N ARG A 101 -0.94 -15.24 -16.29
CA ARG A 101 -0.52 -13.97 -15.67
C ARG A 101 -1.72 -13.13 -15.24
N GLU A 102 -2.73 -12.99 -16.09
CA GLU A 102 -3.98 -12.33 -15.75
C GLU A 102 -4.68 -12.98 -14.55
N LYS A 103 -4.67 -14.32 -14.46
CA LYS A 103 -5.22 -15.04 -13.30
C LYS A 103 -4.47 -14.71 -12.01
N ILE A 104 -3.15 -14.55 -12.07
CA ILE A 104 -2.34 -14.14 -10.92
C ILE A 104 -2.68 -12.71 -10.52
N LEU A 105 -2.67 -11.77 -11.47
CA LEU A 105 -3.01 -10.37 -11.24
C LEU A 105 -4.40 -10.20 -10.62
N ARG A 106 -5.42 -10.94 -11.11
CA ARG A 106 -6.77 -10.90 -10.53
C ARG A 106 -6.81 -11.35 -9.07
N ARG A 107 -6.03 -12.38 -8.72
CA ARG A 107 -5.93 -12.82 -7.31
C ARG A 107 -5.22 -11.77 -6.45
N GLU A 108 -4.19 -11.10 -6.97
CA GLU A 108 -3.51 -10.03 -6.25
C GLU A 108 -4.43 -8.82 -6.06
N ILE A 109 -5.21 -8.43 -7.08
CA ILE A 109 -6.25 -7.39 -6.96
C ILE A 109 -7.22 -7.74 -5.81
N GLU A 110 -7.75 -8.97 -5.79
CA GLU A 110 -8.66 -9.41 -4.71
C GLU A 110 -8.03 -9.36 -3.31
N LYS A 111 -6.73 -9.64 -3.19
CA LYS A 111 -6.00 -9.53 -1.91
C LYS A 111 -5.79 -8.08 -1.50
N MET A 112 -5.41 -7.23 -2.44
CA MET A 112 -5.20 -5.80 -2.21
C MET A 112 -6.50 -5.13 -1.76
N GLU A 113 -7.61 -5.41 -2.45
CA GLU A 113 -8.95 -4.89 -2.12
C GLU A 113 -9.45 -5.30 -0.73
N LYS A 114 -9.11 -6.52 -0.27
CA LYS A 114 -9.48 -6.98 1.08
C LYS A 114 -8.74 -6.23 2.19
N THR A 115 -7.59 -5.63 1.86
CA THR A 115 -6.71 -5.00 2.83
C THR A 115 -6.91 -3.48 2.85
N PHE A 116 -7.08 -2.86 1.67
CA PHE A 116 -7.26 -1.43 1.52
C PHE A 116 -8.33 -1.13 0.46
N GLU A 117 -9.10 -0.06 0.68
CA GLU A 117 -10.02 0.45 -0.33
C GLU A 117 -9.25 0.94 -1.57
N PRO A 118 -9.72 0.64 -2.80
CA PRO A 118 -9.08 1.12 -4.02
C PRO A 118 -9.06 2.65 -4.09
N ILE A 119 -7.94 3.19 -4.57
CA ILE A 119 -7.83 4.61 -4.88
C ILE A 119 -8.41 4.83 -6.27
N LYS A 120 -9.49 5.62 -6.34
CA LYS A 120 -10.14 5.98 -7.61
C LYS A 120 -9.37 7.10 -8.28
N ILE A 121 -9.23 7.00 -9.60
CA ILE A 121 -8.61 7.99 -10.47
C ILE A 121 -9.67 8.37 -11.50
N ASP A 122 -10.00 9.65 -11.60
CA ASP A 122 -10.96 10.13 -12.59
C ASP A 122 -10.26 10.44 -13.92
N TYR A 123 -10.84 9.99 -15.04
CA TYR A 123 -10.38 10.34 -16.38
C TYR A 123 -11.47 11.10 -17.12
N GLN A 124 -11.11 12.21 -17.76
CA GLN A 124 -12.01 13.05 -18.55
C GLN A 124 -12.84 12.18 -19.52
N ASP A 125 -14.16 12.32 -19.36
CA ASP A 125 -15.25 11.60 -20.04
C ASP A 125 -15.45 10.13 -19.69
N THR A 126 -15.78 9.87 -18.43
CA THR A 126 -16.90 8.94 -18.19
C THR A 126 -17.93 9.52 -17.23
N LEU A 127 -18.94 10.16 -17.84
CA LEU A 127 -20.32 10.08 -17.34
C LEU A 127 -20.75 8.61 -17.15
#